data_AF-A0A935ZKJ7-F1
#
_entry.id   AF-A0A935ZKJ7-F1
#
_cell.length_a   1.000
_cell.length_b   1.000
_cell.length_c   1.000
_cell.angle_alpha   90.00
_cell.angle_beta   90.00
_cell.angle_gamma   90.00
#
_symmetry.space_group_name_H-M   'P 1'
#
loop_
_entity.id
_entity.type
_entity.pdbx_description
1 polymer ?
#
loop_
_entity_poly.entity_id
_entity_poly.type
_entity_poly.pdbx_seq_one_letter_code
_entity_poly.pdbx_strand_id
1 'polypeptide(L)'
;MADDDDDTQLQAALDQIWEEHKAGNITTLEYNTRRRELKAQARAKSAGAAAVASPESTSTPAPADAPSADAPSADAPSADAPSADATPPALTVVEGAAVTPSPSEAPASAPSAWGDSQPKHWGSRGRGDDPSVRETLPPLASGIGDGKSFLFIFGLRVARDTDQMMVRRETEQIQDDIELLRKHGFTVVLDPQGGKQDFLDALYGQGEGVEGLVPAGIYWSAHGHDDGRVECCDGSLVAPGDVETAKVSPGLRLMVFGACYTGSFARTWRGALGGHPLVVGWGRPVTIDRAVEFLQTHEDTDTDFDDLVARYVLADTPIPPLPEQGQQPPAVEGARKDEMLPRVQNISDLLSGVWREQENFVEIRLPLAGGRRHVVRLFVRLATHEFIEGRPLVGVEAEVGELSRLVEPEVLLQPIGVPGFARVALVRGKNDMPDIVVQGFLPQAHATDTDIAALAYQVARAADELELRIFGSDRPY
;
A
#
# COMPACT_ATOMS: atom_id res chain seq x y z
N MET A 1 13.12 31.21 -1.10
CA MET A 1 14.31 31.64 -1.86
C MET A 1 15.59 30.94 -1.42
N ALA A 2 15.70 30.40 -0.19
CA ALA A 2 16.84 29.54 0.17
C ALA A 2 16.65 28.06 -0.24
N ASP A 3 15.40 27.57 -0.32
CA ASP A 3 15.12 26.16 -0.65
C ASP A 3 15.39 25.80 -2.13
N ASP A 4 15.16 26.70 -3.10
CA ASP A 4 15.36 26.41 -4.53
C ASP A 4 16.84 26.15 -4.91
N ASP A 5 17.78 26.80 -4.20
CA ASP A 5 19.22 26.65 -4.47
C ASP A 5 19.76 25.31 -3.92
N ASP A 6 19.16 24.79 -2.86
CA ASP A 6 19.58 23.54 -2.21
C ASP A 6 19.11 22.31 -3.00
N ASP A 7 17.88 22.33 -3.52
CA ASP A 7 17.38 21.27 -4.41
C ASP A 7 18.15 21.22 -5.74
N THR A 8 18.53 22.38 -6.27
CA THR A 8 19.35 22.47 -7.50
C THR A 8 20.76 21.88 -7.28
N GLN A 9 21.36 22.10 -6.12
CA GLN A 9 22.68 21.54 -5.78
C GLN A 9 22.64 20.03 -5.54
N LEU A 10 21.59 19.53 -4.87
CA LEU A 10 21.39 18.11 -4.70
C LEU A 10 21.24 17.42 -6.06
N GLN A 11 20.39 17.95 -6.93
CA GLN A 11 20.17 17.36 -8.26
C GLN A 11 21.47 17.33 -9.08
N ALA A 12 22.25 18.43 -9.09
CA ALA A 12 23.52 18.46 -9.81
C ALA A 12 24.55 17.43 -9.27
N ALA A 13 24.54 17.18 -7.96
CA ALA A 13 25.41 16.17 -7.35
C ALA A 13 24.95 14.74 -7.67
N LEU A 14 23.63 14.50 -7.72
CA LEU A 14 23.05 13.23 -8.15
C LEU A 14 23.36 12.95 -9.63
N ASP A 15 23.14 13.93 -10.51
CA ASP A 15 23.46 13.84 -11.94
C ASP A 15 24.95 13.50 -12.16
N GLN A 16 25.85 14.08 -11.36
CA GLN A 16 27.29 13.82 -11.47
C GLN A 16 27.64 12.36 -11.15
N ILE A 17 27.15 11.84 -10.01
CA ILE A 17 27.48 10.45 -9.62
C ILE A 17 26.83 9.44 -10.56
N TRP A 18 25.70 9.78 -11.16
CA TRP A 18 25.07 8.96 -12.19
C TRP A 18 25.91 8.88 -13.46
N GLU A 19 26.40 10.00 -13.98
CA GLU A 19 27.25 9.98 -15.16
C GLU A 19 28.57 9.23 -14.88
N GLU A 20 29.09 9.26 -13.65
CA GLU A 20 30.20 8.40 -13.22
C GLU A 20 29.83 6.91 -13.26
N HIS A 21 28.63 6.53 -12.80
CA HIS A 21 28.13 5.15 -12.81
C HIS A 21 27.90 4.63 -14.24
N LYS A 22 27.21 5.41 -15.06
CA LYS A 22 26.93 5.11 -16.47
C LYS A 22 28.19 5.00 -17.32
N ALA A 23 29.23 5.77 -16.98
CA ALA A 23 30.55 5.64 -17.59
C ALA A 23 31.36 4.41 -17.10
N GLY A 24 30.85 3.68 -16.10
CA GLY A 24 31.53 2.55 -15.47
C GLY A 24 32.71 2.95 -14.58
N ASN A 25 32.80 4.23 -14.18
CA ASN A 25 33.88 4.74 -13.34
C ASN A 25 33.68 4.38 -11.85
N ILE A 26 32.43 4.16 -11.45
CA ILE A 26 32.05 3.68 -10.14
C ILE A 26 31.10 2.49 -10.28
N THR A 27 31.17 1.56 -9.34
CA THR A 27 30.28 0.41 -9.27
C THR A 27 28.85 0.84 -8.87
N THR A 28 27.83 0.03 -9.16
CA THR A 28 26.44 0.29 -8.70
C THR A 28 26.39 0.47 -7.19
N LEU A 29 27.17 -0.32 -6.43
CA LEU A 29 27.30 -0.16 -4.99
C LEU A 29 27.87 1.21 -4.57
N GLU A 30 28.94 1.69 -5.23
CA GLU A 30 29.51 3.01 -4.94
C GLU A 30 28.55 4.14 -5.29
N TYR A 31 27.87 4.02 -6.43
CA TYR A 31 26.80 4.92 -6.84
C TYR A 31 25.69 4.98 -5.78
N ASN A 32 25.14 3.83 -5.37
CA ASN A 32 24.08 3.74 -4.36
C ASN A 32 24.53 4.30 -3.02
N THR A 33 25.79 4.10 -2.63
CA THR A 33 26.34 4.66 -1.39
C THR A 33 26.42 6.19 -1.46
N ARG A 34 26.99 6.75 -2.52
CA ARG A 34 27.12 8.20 -2.69
C ARG A 34 25.77 8.90 -2.83
N ARG A 35 24.84 8.30 -3.61
CA ARG A 35 23.45 8.78 -3.76
C ARG A 35 22.77 8.89 -2.39
N ARG A 36 22.88 7.85 -1.57
CA ARG A 36 22.33 7.83 -0.21
C ARG A 36 22.93 8.90 0.70
N GLU A 37 24.25 9.08 0.66
CA GLU A 37 24.93 10.12 1.45
C GLU A 37 24.45 11.53 1.06
N LEU A 38 24.29 11.80 -0.23
CA LEU A 38 23.77 13.09 -0.74
C LEU A 38 22.33 13.34 -0.29
N LYS A 39 21.43 12.37 -0.47
CA LYS A 39 20.02 12.48 -0.02
C LYS A 39 19.92 12.63 1.50
N ALA A 40 20.75 11.92 2.28
CA ALA A 40 20.78 12.03 3.75
C ALA A 40 21.28 13.41 4.21
N GLN A 41 22.31 13.96 3.56
CA GLN A 41 22.81 15.31 3.84
C GLN A 41 21.75 16.37 3.56
N ALA A 42 21.04 16.27 2.43
CA ALA A 42 19.95 17.17 2.10
C ALA A 42 18.84 17.15 3.15
N ARG A 43 18.36 15.95 3.54
CA ARG A 43 17.35 15.79 4.59
C ARG A 43 17.79 16.36 5.94
N ALA A 44 19.05 16.14 6.33
CA ALA A 44 19.60 16.68 7.57
C ALA A 44 19.66 18.22 7.56
N LYS A 45 19.96 18.81 6.39
CA LYS A 45 20.00 20.26 6.20
C LYS A 45 18.60 20.87 6.28
N SER A 46 17.61 20.27 5.63
CA SER A 46 16.20 20.70 5.71
C SER A 46 15.63 20.57 7.13
N ALA A 47 15.96 19.50 7.85
CA ALA A 47 15.55 19.31 9.24
C ALA A 47 16.22 20.33 10.20
N GLY A 48 17.48 20.68 9.97
CA GLY A 48 18.18 21.73 10.71
C GLY A 48 17.61 23.13 10.47
N ALA A 49 17.20 23.44 9.24
CA ALA A 49 16.55 24.71 8.90
C ALA A 49 15.18 24.85 9.59
N ALA A 50 14.41 23.76 9.71
CA ALA A 50 13.13 23.76 10.42
C ALA A 50 13.26 23.99 11.94
N ALA A 51 14.35 23.53 12.56
CA ALA A 51 14.62 23.71 13.98
C ALA A 51 15.02 25.16 14.34
N VAL A 52 15.67 25.90 13.43
CA VAL A 52 16.05 27.31 13.62
C VAL A 52 14.88 28.26 13.37
N ALA A 53 13.83 27.81 12.68
CA ALA A 53 12.64 28.61 12.35
C ALA A 53 11.55 28.64 13.44
N SER A 54 11.74 27.97 14.59
CA SER A 54 10.81 28.08 15.74
C SER A 54 11.23 29.23 16.67
N PRO A 55 10.48 30.34 16.76
CA PRO A 55 10.81 31.40 17.71
C PRO A 55 10.46 30.95 19.14
N GLU A 56 11.46 30.97 20.02
CA GLU A 56 11.28 30.86 21.47
C GLU A 56 10.28 31.90 21.97
N SER A 57 9.16 31.45 22.53
CA SER A 57 8.20 32.29 23.24
C SER A 57 8.82 32.77 24.56
N THR A 58 9.45 33.94 24.53
CA THR A 58 9.87 34.65 25.75
C THR A 58 8.66 35.32 26.39
N SER A 59 8.09 34.69 27.41
CA SER A 59 7.08 35.30 28.27
C SER A 59 7.74 36.30 29.23
N THR A 60 7.31 37.56 29.16
CA THR A 60 7.59 38.57 30.19
C THR A 60 6.24 39.02 30.79
N PRO A 61 6.10 39.12 32.12
CA PRO A 61 4.81 39.26 32.79
C PRO A 61 4.32 40.72 32.82
N ALA A 62 3.01 40.91 32.66
CA ALA A 62 2.35 42.20 32.90
C ALA A 62 1.96 42.35 34.39
N PRO A 63 2.05 43.55 34.97
CA PRO A 63 1.78 43.78 36.38
C PRO A 63 0.30 43.97 36.69
N ALA A 64 -0.03 43.73 37.96
CA ALA A 64 -1.33 43.91 38.58
C ALA A 64 -1.70 45.39 38.73
N ASP A 65 -2.99 45.71 38.56
CA ASP A 65 -3.68 46.77 39.29
C ASP A 65 -5.19 46.45 39.38
N ALA A 66 -5.73 46.68 40.57
CA ALA A 66 -7.15 46.62 40.93
C ALA A 66 -7.52 47.96 41.62
N PRO A 67 -8.75 48.16 42.12
CA PRO A 67 -10.05 48.20 41.45
C PRO A 67 -10.76 49.57 41.68
N SER A 68 -11.87 49.85 41.00
CA SER A 68 -12.88 50.77 41.55
C SER A 68 -14.29 50.45 41.06
N ALA A 69 -15.21 50.46 42.02
CA ALA A 69 -16.63 50.15 41.94
C ALA A 69 -17.45 51.25 41.28
N ASP A 70 -18.61 50.88 40.73
CA ASP A 70 -19.90 51.45 41.13
C ASP A 70 -21.06 50.59 40.59
N ALA A 71 -21.96 50.22 41.51
CA ALA A 71 -23.29 49.65 41.26
C ALA A 71 -24.36 50.66 41.72
N PRO A 72 -25.61 50.59 41.24
CA PRO A 72 -26.67 49.87 42.00
C PRO A 72 -27.65 49.08 41.08
N SER A 73 -28.15 47.88 41.44
CA SER A 73 -29.32 47.52 42.30
C SER A 73 -30.68 48.03 41.76
N ALA A 74 -31.82 47.33 41.68
CA ALA A 74 -32.34 45.97 42.00
C ALA A 74 -33.61 45.78 41.09
N ASP A 75 -34.16 44.60 40.79
CA ASP A 75 -35.10 43.87 41.64
C ASP A 75 -35.46 42.49 41.03
N ALA A 76 -35.70 41.51 41.92
CA ALA A 76 -36.22 40.17 41.64
C ALA A 76 -37.75 40.09 41.87
N PRO A 77 -38.40 38.96 41.56
CA PRO A 77 -38.77 38.08 42.69
C PRO A 77 -38.65 36.55 42.45
N SER A 78 -38.56 35.87 43.60
CA SER A 78 -38.67 34.42 43.90
C SER A 78 -40.11 33.88 43.68
N ALA A 79 -40.52 32.61 43.73
CA ALA A 79 -39.99 31.31 44.15
C ALA A 79 -40.88 30.19 43.51
N ASP A 80 -40.38 28.96 43.37
CA ASP A 80 -40.97 27.74 43.99
C ASP A 80 -40.47 26.42 43.34
N ALA A 81 -40.09 25.49 44.22
CA ALA A 81 -39.71 24.11 43.93
C ALA A 81 -40.95 23.19 43.83
N PRO A 82 -40.80 21.94 43.37
CA PRO A 82 -40.66 20.88 44.38
C PRO A 82 -39.71 19.72 44.00
N SER A 83 -39.30 19.03 45.07
CA SER A 83 -38.57 17.76 45.12
C SER A 83 -39.53 16.57 45.10
N ALA A 84 -39.16 15.46 44.47
CA ALA A 84 -39.66 14.12 44.82
C ALA A 84 -38.74 12.99 44.30
N ASP A 85 -38.46 12.08 45.23
CA ASP A 85 -37.84 10.76 45.14
C ASP A 85 -38.15 9.92 43.88
N ALA A 86 -37.13 9.18 43.41
CA ALA A 86 -37.34 7.85 42.82
C ALA A 86 -36.09 6.97 43.01
N THR A 87 -36.15 6.12 44.04
CA THR A 87 -35.32 4.93 44.24
C THR A 87 -35.50 3.95 43.08
N PRO A 88 -34.43 3.30 42.57
CA PRO A 88 -34.56 2.26 41.54
C PRO A 88 -35.08 0.94 42.16
N PRO A 89 -36.03 0.22 41.51
CA PRO A 89 -36.48 -1.07 42.02
C PRO A 89 -35.50 -2.19 41.66
N ALA A 90 -35.22 -3.00 42.68
CA ALA A 90 -34.62 -4.32 42.56
C ALA A 90 -35.58 -5.27 41.82
N LEU A 91 -35.07 -6.03 40.84
CA LEU A 91 -35.78 -7.14 40.22
C LEU A 91 -35.28 -8.47 40.78
N THR A 92 -36.23 -9.14 41.42
CA THR A 92 -36.18 -10.49 41.97
C THR A 92 -36.03 -11.56 40.90
N VAL A 93 -35.25 -12.57 41.29
CA VAL A 93 -35.06 -13.88 40.67
C VAL A 93 -36.41 -14.60 40.49
N VAL A 94 -36.62 -15.18 39.31
CA VAL A 94 -37.61 -16.24 39.08
C VAL A 94 -36.89 -17.40 38.37
N GLU A 95 -36.85 -18.54 39.04
CA GLU A 95 -36.39 -19.83 38.51
C GLU A 95 -37.42 -20.44 37.55
N GLY A 96 -36.93 -21.04 36.46
CA GLY A 96 -37.43 -22.33 35.98
C GLY A 96 -38.33 -22.35 34.75
N ALA A 97 -37.73 -22.45 33.56
CA ALA A 97 -38.24 -23.32 32.50
C ALA A 97 -37.06 -23.79 31.62
N ALA A 98 -36.81 -25.10 31.63
CA ALA A 98 -35.78 -25.76 30.86
C ALA A 98 -36.00 -25.56 29.36
N VAL A 99 -35.08 -24.85 28.71
CA VAL A 99 -34.96 -24.84 27.25
C VAL A 99 -33.99 -25.95 26.88
N THR A 100 -34.53 -26.98 26.25
CA THR A 100 -33.81 -28.02 25.51
C THR A 100 -32.70 -27.41 24.65
N PRO A 101 -31.45 -27.91 24.71
CA PRO A 101 -30.41 -27.47 23.79
C PRO A 101 -30.78 -27.88 22.36
N SER A 102 -30.95 -26.89 21.49
CA SER A 102 -30.96 -27.10 20.04
C SER A 102 -29.68 -27.80 19.62
N PRO A 103 -29.75 -28.71 18.63
CA PRO A 103 -28.61 -29.52 18.23
C PRO A 103 -27.48 -28.64 17.71
N SER A 104 -26.28 -28.90 18.25
CA SER A 104 -24.97 -28.53 17.73
C SER A 104 -25.02 -28.15 16.25
N GLU A 105 -24.84 -26.87 15.94
CA GLU A 105 -24.48 -26.46 14.58
C GLU A 105 -23.23 -27.24 14.19
N ALA A 106 -23.38 -28.06 13.15
CA ALA A 106 -22.27 -28.73 12.52
C ALA A 106 -21.24 -27.67 12.06
N PRO A 107 -19.93 -27.98 12.07
CA PRO A 107 -18.93 -27.08 11.53
C PRO A 107 -19.35 -26.69 10.10
N ALA A 108 -19.33 -25.39 9.81
CA ALA A 108 -19.71 -24.83 8.52
C ALA A 108 -19.06 -25.64 7.39
N SER A 109 -19.89 -26.37 6.65
CA SER A 109 -19.46 -27.08 5.46
C SER A 109 -19.02 -26.07 4.41
N ALA A 110 -17.81 -26.24 3.89
CA ALA A 110 -17.29 -25.51 2.75
C ALA A 110 -18.33 -25.42 1.61
N PRO A 111 -18.39 -24.30 0.85
CA PRO A 111 -19.29 -24.16 -0.29
C PRO A 111 -19.14 -25.32 -1.28
N SER A 112 -20.26 -25.85 -1.80
CA SER A 112 -20.30 -27.00 -2.71
C SER A 112 -19.56 -26.79 -4.05
N ALA A 113 -19.09 -25.57 -4.34
CA ALA A 113 -18.23 -25.24 -5.48
C ALA A 113 -16.73 -25.54 -5.22
N TRP A 114 -16.38 -26.06 -4.05
CA TRP A 114 -15.02 -26.52 -3.70
C TRP A 114 -14.79 -28.01 -4.00
N GLY A 115 -15.81 -28.71 -4.53
CA GLY A 115 -15.68 -30.06 -5.04
C GLY A 115 -15.20 -30.06 -6.50
N ASP A 116 -14.09 -30.74 -6.74
CA ASP A 116 -13.55 -31.14 -8.05
C ASP A 116 -12.72 -30.15 -8.87
N SER A 117 -12.01 -29.20 -8.24
CA SER A 117 -10.71 -28.79 -8.80
C SER A 117 -9.62 -29.72 -8.25
N GLN A 118 -9.58 -30.95 -8.74
CA GLN A 118 -8.41 -31.81 -8.57
C GLN A 118 -7.19 -31.04 -9.11
N PRO A 119 -6.06 -30.92 -8.36
CA PRO A 119 -4.84 -30.40 -8.95
C PRO A 119 -4.56 -31.24 -10.20
N LYS A 120 -4.18 -30.59 -11.31
CA LYS A 120 -3.73 -31.33 -12.48
C LYS A 120 -2.59 -32.23 -12.01
N HIS A 121 -2.87 -33.53 -11.90
CA HIS A 121 -1.87 -34.54 -11.59
C HIS A 121 -0.85 -34.54 -12.73
N TRP A 122 0.33 -34.00 -12.46
CA TRP A 122 1.50 -34.22 -13.31
C TRP A 122 2.03 -35.61 -12.96
N GLY A 123 2.39 -36.41 -13.96
CA GLY A 123 2.79 -37.81 -13.79
C GLY A 123 3.97 -38.00 -12.82
N SER A 124 4.39 -39.26 -12.64
CA SER A 124 5.38 -39.76 -11.66
C SER A 124 6.81 -39.17 -11.71
N ARG A 125 7.01 -38.00 -12.33
CA ARG A 125 8.23 -37.19 -12.33
C ARG A 125 8.08 -35.76 -11.77
N GLY A 126 6.91 -35.32 -11.32
CA GLY A 126 6.68 -33.91 -11.00
C GLY A 126 6.71 -33.56 -9.51
N ARG A 127 7.90 -33.50 -8.89
CA ARG A 127 8.16 -32.34 -8.02
C ARG A 127 8.32 -31.16 -8.99
N GLY A 128 7.58 -30.07 -8.80
CA GLY A 128 7.74 -28.87 -9.63
C GLY A 128 9.07 -28.17 -9.38
N ASP A 129 9.68 -28.46 -8.24
CA ASP A 129 10.95 -27.96 -7.74
C ASP A 129 12.08 -29.01 -7.91
N ASP A 130 13.19 -28.58 -8.50
CA ASP A 130 14.48 -29.28 -8.45
C ASP A 130 15.34 -28.62 -7.37
N PRO A 131 15.38 -29.12 -6.12
CA PRO A 131 16.15 -28.49 -5.05
C PRO A 131 17.66 -28.44 -5.31
N SER A 132 18.17 -29.14 -6.33
CA SER A 132 19.59 -29.06 -6.71
C SER A 132 19.98 -27.77 -7.43
N VAL A 133 18.99 -26.99 -7.88
CA VAL A 133 19.21 -25.67 -8.51
C VAL A 133 19.33 -24.53 -7.51
N ARG A 134 19.08 -24.79 -6.22
CA ARG A 134 19.30 -23.82 -5.15
C ARG A 134 20.80 -23.58 -4.99
N GLU A 135 21.18 -22.32 -4.96
CA GLU A 135 22.55 -21.90 -4.72
C GLU A 135 22.66 -21.18 -3.36
N THR A 136 23.59 -21.62 -2.53
CA THR A 136 23.99 -20.92 -1.31
C THR A 136 25.34 -20.25 -1.53
N LEU A 137 25.32 -18.92 -1.62
CA LEU A 137 26.47 -18.09 -1.93
C LEU A 137 27.10 -17.55 -0.64
N PRO A 138 28.34 -17.94 -0.30
CA PRO A 138 28.98 -17.51 0.94
C PRO A 138 29.32 -16.01 0.89
N PRO A 139 29.48 -15.36 2.06
CA PRO A 139 29.89 -13.96 2.13
C PRO A 139 31.24 -13.72 1.45
N LEU A 140 31.42 -12.53 0.89
CA LEU A 140 32.67 -12.09 0.24
C LEU A 140 33.60 -11.35 1.20
N ALA A 141 33.05 -10.76 2.26
CA ALA A 141 33.77 -10.11 3.34
C ALA A 141 32.97 -10.21 4.63
N SER A 142 33.58 -9.96 5.78
CA SER A 142 32.84 -9.82 7.05
C SER A 142 32.10 -8.49 7.12
N GLY A 143 31.01 -8.44 7.88
CA GLY A 143 30.27 -7.20 8.08
C GLY A 143 29.01 -7.36 8.93
N ILE A 144 28.11 -6.40 8.79
CA ILE A 144 26.81 -6.35 9.49
C ILE A 144 25.91 -7.58 9.24
N GLY A 145 26.19 -8.31 8.16
CA GLY A 145 25.53 -9.55 7.76
C GLY A 145 26.14 -10.82 8.37
N ASP A 146 27.20 -10.73 9.16
CA ASP A 146 27.84 -11.91 9.75
C ASP A 146 26.81 -12.74 10.55
N GLY A 147 26.71 -14.03 10.21
CA GLY A 147 25.73 -14.95 10.80
C GLY A 147 24.29 -14.77 10.31
N LYS A 148 24.07 -13.95 9.27
CA LYS A 148 22.75 -13.68 8.68
C LYS A 148 22.66 -14.14 7.24
N SER A 149 21.43 -14.38 6.81
CA SER A 149 21.08 -14.73 5.44
C SER A 149 20.18 -13.68 4.78
N PHE A 150 20.26 -13.58 3.47
CA PHE A 150 19.24 -12.96 2.64
C PHE A 150 18.83 -13.94 1.54
N LEU A 151 17.53 -14.15 1.34
CA LEU A 151 17.02 -15.19 0.46
C LEU A 151 16.25 -14.59 -0.72
N PHE A 152 16.66 -14.93 -1.93
CA PHE A 152 15.92 -14.67 -3.18
C PHE A 152 15.29 -15.99 -3.63
N ILE A 153 13.96 -16.09 -3.52
CA ILE A 153 13.24 -17.33 -3.80
C ILE A 153 12.11 -17.07 -4.80
N PHE A 154 11.97 -17.94 -5.79
CA PHE A 154 10.99 -17.82 -6.85
C PHE A 154 9.94 -18.92 -6.75
N GLY A 155 8.69 -18.54 -6.45
CA GLY A 155 7.51 -19.40 -6.43
C GLY A 155 6.83 -19.55 -7.80
N LEU A 156 7.51 -19.18 -8.88
CA LEU A 156 6.99 -19.22 -10.25
C LEU A 156 7.07 -20.62 -10.84
N ARG A 157 6.11 -21.03 -11.69
CA ARG A 157 6.02 -22.40 -12.17
C ARG A 157 6.96 -22.64 -13.34
N VAL A 158 7.98 -23.47 -13.16
CA VAL A 158 8.97 -23.79 -14.19
C VAL A 158 8.41 -24.35 -15.50
N ALA A 159 7.19 -24.88 -15.51
CA ALA A 159 6.55 -25.42 -16.72
C ALA A 159 5.97 -24.34 -17.65
N ARG A 160 5.94 -23.07 -17.25
CA ARG A 160 5.36 -21.97 -18.05
C ARG A 160 6.46 -21.07 -18.61
N ASP A 161 6.44 -20.83 -19.92
CA ASP A 161 7.44 -19.98 -20.59
C ASP A 161 7.48 -18.55 -20.04
N THR A 162 6.33 -17.97 -19.69
CA THR A 162 6.24 -16.63 -19.07
C THR A 162 6.90 -16.61 -17.70
N ASP A 163 6.68 -17.64 -16.88
CA ASP A 163 7.25 -17.76 -15.53
C ASP A 163 8.77 -17.96 -15.63
N GLN A 164 9.25 -18.78 -16.57
CA GLN A 164 10.69 -18.92 -16.85
C GLN A 164 11.33 -17.60 -17.31
N MET A 165 10.62 -16.83 -18.14
CA MET A 165 11.09 -15.51 -18.56
C MET A 165 11.19 -14.55 -17.37
N MET A 166 10.19 -14.53 -16.47
CA MET A 166 10.23 -13.70 -15.25
C MET A 166 11.40 -14.08 -14.36
N VAL A 167 11.58 -15.37 -14.04
CA VAL A 167 12.72 -15.85 -13.24
C VAL A 167 14.04 -15.39 -13.84
N ARG A 168 14.24 -15.53 -15.16
CA ARG A 168 15.47 -15.07 -15.82
C ARG A 168 15.67 -13.57 -15.70
N ARG A 169 14.67 -12.76 -16.08
CA ARG A 169 14.78 -11.29 -16.07
C ARG A 169 15.04 -10.75 -14.67
N GLU A 170 14.33 -11.25 -13.66
CA GLU A 170 14.52 -10.82 -12.27
C GLU A 170 15.86 -11.29 -11.72
N THR A 171 16.27 -12.53 -12.00
CA THR A 171 17.59 -13.05 -11.60
C THR A 171 18.72 -12.21 -12.18
N GLU A 172 18.58 -11.72 -13.42
CA GLU A 172 19.55 -10.81 -14.04
C GLU A 172 19.62 -9.45 -13.33
N GLN A 173 18.49 -8.93 -12.83
CA GLN A 173 18.47 -7.63 -12.15
C GLN A 173 19.05 -7.70 -10.73
N ILE A 174 18.84 -8.78 -9.97
CA ILE A 174 19.28 -8.87 -8.57
C ILE A 174 20.77 -9.21 -8.38
N GLN A 175 21.56 -9.31 -9.45
CA GLN A 175 22.95 -9.78 -9.33
C GLN A 175 23.84 -8.82 -8.53
N ASP A 176 23.64 -7.53 -8.69
CA ASP A 176 24.32 -6.50 -7.93
C ASP A 176 23.86 -6.46 -6.46
N ASP A 177 22.59 -6.70 -6.17
CA ASP A 177 22.08 -6.89 -4.81
C ASP A 177 22.73 -8.10 -4.12
N ILE A 178 22.82 -9.23 -4.84
CA ILE A 178 23.50 -10.44 -4.35
C ILE A 178 24.96 -10.10 -4.01
N GLU A 179 25.67 -9.41 -4.89
CA GLU A 179 27.05 -9.01 -4.65
C GLU A 179 27.17 -8.05 -3.46
N LEU A 180 26.28 -7.06 -3.38
CA LEU A 180 26.19 -6.06 -2.32
C LEU A 180 26.03 -6.72 -0.95
N LEU A 181 25.00 -7.56 -0.80
CA LEU A 181 24.72 -8.29 0.43
C LEU A 181 25.92 -9.15 0.85
N ARG A 182 26.54 -9.86 -0.10
CA ARG A 182 27.71 -10.70 0.20
C ARG A 182 28.93 -9.89 0.62
N LYS A 183 29.15 -8.70 0.06
CA LYS A 183 30.20 -7.76 0.50
C LYS A 183 29.97 -7.24 1.92
N HIS A 184 28.73 -7.25 2.40
CA HIS A 184 28.37 -6.86 3.76
C HIS A 184 28.27 -8.02 4.77
N GLY A 185 28.75 -9.23 4.41
CA GLY A 185 28.82 -10.37 5.32
C GLY A 185 27.62 -11.31 5.30
N PHE A 186 26.62 -11.05 4.46
CA PHE A 186 25.48 -11.94 4.35
C PHE A 186 25.83 -13.19 3.55
N THR A 187 25.31 -14.34 4.01
CA THR A 187 25.13 -15.49 3.12
C THR A 187 23.89 -15.24 2.27
N VAL A 188 23.97 -15.45 0.96
CA VAL A 188 22.83 -15.23 0.07
C VAL A 188 22.35 -16.57 -0.49
N VAL A 189 21.04 -16.80 -0.44
CA VAL A 189 20.42 -17.99 -1.03
C VAL A 189 19.66 -17.55 -2.26
N LEU A 190 19.92 -18.20 -3.38
CA LEU A 190 19.17 -18.02 -4.62
C LEU A 190 18.48 -19.35 -4.95
N ASP A 191 17.15 -19.34 -4.95
CA ASP A 191 16.35 -20.52 -5.27
C ASP A 191 15.31 -20.19 -6.34
N PRO A 192 15.56 -20.56 -7.61
CA PRO A 192 14.63 -20.27 -8.70
C PRO A 192 13.38 -21.16 -8.71
N GLN A 193 13.20 -22.09 -7.76
CA GLN A 193 12.12 -23.07 -7.75
C GLN A 193 11.55 -23.34 -6.35
N GLY A 194 11.29 -22.31 -5.57
CA GLY A 194 10.78 -22.44 -4.20
C GLY A 194 9.37 -23.05 -4.13
N GLY A 195 9.24 -24.15 -3.39
CA GLY A 195 7.96 -24.76 -3.01
C GLY A 195 7.35 -24.13 -1.75
N LYS A 196 6.18 -24.61 -1.33
CA LYS A 196 5.53 -24.10 -0.10
C LYS A 196 6.36 -24.34 1.16
N GLN A 197 7.03 -25.48 1.25
CA GLN A 197 7.87 -25.75 2.41
C GLN A 197 9.07 -24.82 2.44
N ASP A 198 9.68 -24.51 1.29
CA ASP A 198 10.80 -23.58 1.21
C ASP A 198 10.42 -22.16 1.63
N PHE A 199 9.21 -21.72 1.27
CA PHE A 199 8.64 -20.47 1.78
C PHE A 199 8.60 -20.45 3.31
N LEU A 200 8.00 -21.48 3.91
CA LEU A 200 7.83 -21.57 5.37
C LEU A 200 9.18 -21.69 6.08
N ASP A 201 10.08 -22.52 5.56
CA ASP A 201 11.42 -22.72 6.11
C ASP A 201 12.24 -21.43 6.05
N ALA A 202 12.13 -20.65 4.98
CA ALA A 202 12.77 -19.33 4.89
C ALA A 202 12.27 -18.39 6.00
N LEU A 203 10.96 -18.34 6.26
CA LEU A 203 10.39 -17.54 7.34
C LEU A 203 10.88 -17.99 8.73
N TYR A 204 11.11 -19.29 8.91
CA TYR A 204 11.48 -19.89 10.19
C TYR A 204 13.00 -19.97 10.42
N GLY A 205 13.82 -19.50 9.49
CA GLY A 205 15.29 -19.59 9.55
C GLY A 205 15.82 -21.02 9.41
N GLN A 206 15.16 -21.80 8.53
CA GLN A 206 15.51 -23.17 8.18
C GLN A 206 15.78 -23.32 6.67
N GLY A 207 15.44 -22.31 5.86
CA GLY A 207 15.50 -22.37 4.39
C GLY A 207 16.91 -22.19 3.82
N GLU A 208 17.90 -21.83 4.64
CA GLU A 208 19.23 -21.44 4.19
C GLU A 208 20.11 -22.59 3.70
N GLY A 209 19.79 -23.82 4.11
CA GLY A 209 20.67 -24.98 3.92
C GLY A 209 21.96 -24.93 4.75
N VAL A 210 22.12 -23.95 5.63
CA VAL A 210 23.26 -23.77 6.54
C VAL A 210 22.75 -23.54 7.95
N GLU A 211 23.20 -24.38 8.89
CA GLU A 211 22.76 -24.32 10.28
C GLU A 211 23.24 -23.03 10.98
N GLY A 212 22.34 -22.37 11.71
CA GLY A 212 22.65 -21.22 12.56
C GLY A 212 22.62 -19.85 11.88
N LEU A 213 22.24 -19.77 10.60
CA LEU A 213 21.97 -18.50 9.95
C LEU A 213 20.61 -17.94 10.37
N VAL A 214 20.54 -16.62 10.48
CA VAL A 214 19.30 -15.90 10.79
C VAL A 214 18.87 -15.09 9.56
N PRO A 215 17.65 -15.30 9.02
CA PRO A 215 17.18 -14.55 7.86
C PRO A 215 16.97 -13.10 8.24
N ALA A 216 17.67 -12.20 7.54
CA ALA A 216 17.52 -10.74 7.69
C ALA A 216 16.50 -10.18 6.69
N GLY A 217 16.40 -10.80 5.51
CA GLY A 217 15.40 -10.44 4.51
C GLY A 217 15.14 -11.54 3.51
N ILE A 218 13.94 -11.50 2.93
CA ILE A 218 13.45 -12.46 1.93
C ILE A 218 12.83 -11.66 0.78
N TYR A 219 13.22 -11.98 -0.44
CA TYR A 219 12.55 -11.62 -1.67
C TYR A 219 11.85 -12.87 -2.23
N TRP A 220 10.51 -12.86 -2.24
CA TRP A 220 9.69 -13.93 -2.80
C TRP A 220 8.99 -13.46 -4.07
N SER A 221 9.44 -13.92 -5.24
CA SER A 221 8.82 -13.61 -6.53
C SER A 221 7.84 -14.71 -6.93
N ALA A 222 6.58 -14.35 -7.16
CA ALA A 222 5.53 -15.31 -7.50
C ALA A 222 4.30 -14.62 -8.09
N HIS A 223 3.37 -15.42 -8.63
CA HIS A 223 2.01 -14.94 -8.86
C HIS A 223 1.32 -14.71 -7.51
N GLY A 224 0.54 -13.64 -7.43
CA GLY A 224 -0.28 -13.30 -6.26
C GLY A 224 -1.77 -13.29 -6.59
N HIS A 225 -2.60 -13.55 -5.58
CA HIS A 225 -4.05 -13.65 -5.70
C HIS A 225 -4.76 -12.50 -4.99
N ASP A 226 -5.99 -12.21 -5.41
CA ASP A 226 -6.84 -11.13 -4.88
C ASP A 226 -7.20 -11.26 -3.39
N ASP A 227 -6.93 -12.41 -2.79
CA ASP A 227 -7.04 -12.67 -1.35
C ASP A 227 -5.69 -12.64 -0.61
N GLY A 228 -4.64 -12.15 -1.26
CA GLY A 228 -3.30 -11.97 -0.70
C GLY A 228 -2.45 -13.24 -0.65
N ARG A 229 -2.94 -14.39 -1.17
CA ARG A 229 -2.13 -15.61 -1.28
C ARG A 229 -1.07 -15.49 -2.36
N VAL A 230 0.01 -16.25 -2.21
CA VAL A 230 1.10 -16.37 -3.20
C VAL A 230 1.21 -17.79 -3.73
N GLU A 231 1.52 -17.92 -5.02
CA GLU A 231 1.85 -19.19 -5.65
C GLU A 231 3.26 -19.68 -5.25
N CYS A 232 3.43 -21.00 -5.29
CA CYS A 232 4.71 -21.68 -5.18
C CYS A 232 5.01 -22.48 -6.45
N CYS A 233 6.29 -22.81 -6.67
CA CYS A 233 6.73 -23.51 -7.89
C CYS A 233 6.09 -24.91 -8.02
N ASP A 234 5.81 -25.56 -6.89
CA ASP A 234 5.11 -26.85 -6.79
C ASP A 234 3.59 -26.75 -7.10
N GLY A 235 3.09 -25.55 -7.40
CA GLY A 235 1.69 -25.26 -7.73
C GLY A 235 0.78 -25.11 -6.52
N SER A 236 1.32 -25.18 -5.31
CA SER A 236 0.57 -24.88 -4.08
C SER A 236 0.45 -23.37 -3.84
N LEU A 237 -0.35 -23.02 -2.84
CA LEU A 237 -0.57 -21.64 -2.39
C LEU A 237 -0.16 -21.51 -0.92
N VAL A 238 0.36 -20.34 -0.57
CA VAL A 238 0.59 -19.93 0.82
C VAL A 238 -0.23 -18.70 1.13
N ALA A 239 -1.01 -18.78 2.20
CA ALA A 239 -1.76 -17.70 2.80
C ALA A 239 -1.08 -17.21 4.08
N PRO A 240 -1.36 -15.98 4.56
CA PRO A 240 -0.91 -15.52 5.87
C PRO A 240 -1.27 -16.50 7.00
N GLY A 241 -2.44 -17.15 6.92
CA GLY A 241 -2.90 -18.12 7.91
C GLY A 241 -2.15 -19.47 7.91
N ASP A 242 -1.34 -19.76 6.89
CA ASP A 242 -0.45 -20.94 6.88
C ASP A 242 0.81 -20.72 7.74
N VAL A 243 1.12 -19.45 8.10
CA VAL A 243 2.33 -19.09 8.84
C VAL A 243 2.11 -19.31 10.35
N GLU A 244 2.98 -20.11 10.96
CA GLU A 244 3.06 -20.26 12.39
C GLU A 244 3.86 -19.08 12.97
N THR A 245 3.17 -17.99 13.32
CA THR A 245 3.78 -16.73 13.78
C THR A 245 4.85 -16.92 14.87
N ALA A 246 4.66 -17.88 15.79
CA ALA A 246 5.62 -18.15 16.86
C ALA A 246 6.97 -18.74 16.40
N LYS A 247 7.03 -19.28 15.18
CA LYS A 247 8.24 -19.84 14.57
C LYS A 247 8.95 -18.85 13.66
N VAL A 248 8.31 -17.73 13.31
CA VAL A 248 8.91 -16.71 12.44
C VAL A 248 10.17 -16.18 13.10
N SER A 249 11.27 -16.15 12.32
CA SER A 249 12.56 -15.72 12.83
C SER A 249 12.49 -14.27 13.30
N PRO A 250 12.87 -13.96 14.56
CA PRO A 250 12.86 -12.59 15.08
C PRO A 250 13.89 -11.70 14.38
N GLY A 251 14.85 -12.28 13.65
CA GLY A 251 15.82 -11.54 12.85
C GLY A 251 15.30 -11.08 11.49
N LEU A 252 14.13 -11.56 11.05
CA LEU A 252 13.56 -11.16 9.76
C LEU A 252 13.11 -9.70 9.84
N ARG A 253 13.73 -8.84 9.03
CA ARG A 253 13.45 -7.40 8.99
C ARG A 253 12.75 -6.96 7.72
N LEU A 254 12.96 -7.65 6.60
CA LEU A 254 12.39 -7.29 5.31
C LEU A 254 11.75 -8.51 4.62
N MET A 255 10.47 -8.42 4.29
CA MET A 255 9.77 -9.38 3.44
C MET A 255 9.25 -8.66 2.21
N VAL A 256 9.85 -8.94 1.05
CA VAL A 256 9.42 -8.41 -0.24
C VAL A 256 8.70 -9.50 -1.00
N PHE A 257 7.44 -9.25 -1.32
CA PHE A 257 6.65 -10.04 -2.23
C PHE A 257 6.69 -9.39 -3.62
N GLY A 258 7.45 -9.99 -4.54
CA GLY A 258 7.36 -9.72 -5.97
C GLY A 258 6.08 -10.34 -6.56
N ALA A 259 4.93 -10.09 -5.92
CA ALA A 259 3.65 -10.73 -6.21
C ALA A 259 2.48 -9.75 -6.08
N CYS A 260 1.51 -9.88 -7.00
CA CYS A 260 0.29 -9.06 -7.05
C CYS A 260 -0.52 -9.15 -5.74
N TYR A 261 -1.24 -8.07 -5.39
CA TYR A 261 -2.15 -7.95 -4.23
C TYR A 261 -1.55 -8.15 -2.83
N THR A 262 -0.35 -8.72 -2.68
CA THR A 262 0.28 -8.90 -1.36
C THR A 262 0.47 -7.57 -0.60
N GLY A 263 0.66 -6.47 -1.33
CA GLY A 263 0.71 -5.11 -0.78
C GLY A 263 -0.62 -4.66 -0.18
N SER A 264 -1.75 -5.10 -0.71
CA SER A 264 -3.11 -4.84 -0.21
C SER A 264 -3.43 -5.54 1.09
N PHE A 265 -2.67 -6.61 1.37
CA PHE A 265 -2.74 -7.44 2.56
C PHE A 265 -1.50 -7.26 3.44
N ALA A 266 -0.79 -6.13 3.30
CA ALA A 266 0.47 -5.90 3.99
C ALA A 266 0.32 -5.92 5.51
N ARG A 267 -0.83 -5.48 6.06
CA ARG A 267 -1.09 -5.57 7.51
C ARG A 267 -1.31 -7.02 7.94
N THR A 268 -2.06 -7.78 7.16
CA THR A 268 -2.36 -9.20 7.41
C THR A 268 -1.09 -10.04 7.36
N TRP A 269 -0.29 -9.89 6.30
CA TRP A 269 1.02 -10.52 6.18
C TRP A 269 1.94 -10.11 7.31
N ARG A 270 2.02 -8.82 7.65
CA ARG A 270 2.88 -8.36 8.75
C ARG A 270 2.45 -8.95 10.09
N GLY A 271 1.14 -9.09 10.34
CA GLY A 271 0.61 -9.76 11.53
C GLY A 271 1.02 -11.23 11.59
N ALA A 272 0.87 -11.97 10.49
CA ALA A 272 1.29 -13.37 10.38
C ALA A 272 2.80 -13.55 10.61
N LEU A 273 3.59 -12.56 10.16
CA LEU A 273 5.05 -12.50 10.31
C LEU A 273 5.51 -11.90 11.66
N GLY A 274 4.67 -11.90 12.69
CA GLY A 274 5.07 -11.48 14.04
C GLY A 274 5.13 -9.97 14.27
N GLY A 275 4.67 -9.17 13.31
CA GLY A 275 4.54 -7.72 13.42
C GLY A 275 5.84 -6.92 13.22
N HIS A 276 6.99 -7.59 13.19
CA HIS A 276 8.30 -6.93 13.15
C HIS A 276 8.86 -6.63 11.75
N PRO A 277 8.70 -7.45 10.69
CA PRO A 277 9.31 -7.14 9.42
C PRO A 277 8.54 -6.04 8.67
N LEU A 278 9.25 -5.29 7.86
CA LEU A 278 8.63 -4.51 6.80
C LEU A 278 8.11 -5.47 5.74
N VAL A 279 6.81 -5.42 5.48
CA VAL A 279 6.18 -6.15 4.37
C VAL A 279 6.00 -5.20 3.19
N VAL A 280 6.55 -5.60 2.05
CA VAL A 280 6.50 -4.88 0.79
C VAL A 280 5.88 -5.78 -0.27
N GLY A 281 5.01 -5.22 -1.10
CA GLY A 281 4.34 -5.93 -2.18
C GLY A 281 3.45 -5.01 -3.00
N TRP A 282 2.89 -5.53 -4.08
CA TRP A 282 2.02 -4.74 -4.96
C TRP A 282 0.59 -4.72 -4.44
N GLY A 283 -0.05 -3.54 -4.44
CA GLY A 283 -1.47 -3.39 -4.02
C GLY A 283 -2.47 -3.86 -5.08
N ARG A 284 -1.99 -4.31 -6.23
CA ARG A 284 -2.79 -4.80 -7.35
C ARG A 284 -1.87 -5.44 -8.36
N PRO A 285 -2.40 -6.05 -9.41
CA PRO A 285 -1.58 -6.58 -10.47
C PRO A 285 -0.72 -5.49 -11.13
N VAL A 286 0.46 -5.91 -11.54
CA VAL A 286 1.53 -5.10 -12.09
C VAL A 286 2.06 -5.77 -13.35
N THR A 287 2.54 -4.97 -14.31
CA THR A 287 3.18 -5.54 -15.50
C THR A 287 4.55 -6.13 -15.16
N ILE A 288 5.01 -7.09 -15.96
CA ILE A 288 6.35 -7.68 -15.80
C ILE A 288 7.43 -6.59 -15.88
N ASP A 289 7.28 -5.64 -16.79
CA ASP A 289 8.26 -4.56 -16.94
C ASP A 289 8.33 -3.69 -15.68
N ARG A 290 7.20 -3.40 -15.04
CA ARG A 290 7.17 -2.62 -13.80
C ARG A 290 7.69 -3.43 -12.60
N ALA A 291 7.46 -4.74 -12.55
CA ALA A 291 8.06 -5.62 -11.55
C ALA A 291 9.59 -5.70 -11.68
N VAL A 292 10.10 -5.76 -12.91
CA VAL A 292 11.54 -5.74 -13.21
C VAL A 292 12.15 -4.37 -12.92
N GLU A 293 11.44 -3.29 -13.25
CA GLU A 293 11.87 -1.92 -12.96
C GLU A 293 12.06 -1.66 -11.45
N PHE A 294 11.24 -2.28 -10.59
CA PHE A 294 11.41 -2.19 -9.13
C PHE A 294 12.74 -2.79 -8.63
N LEU A 295 13.31 -3.76 -9.36
CA LEU A 295 14.61 -4.37 -9.05
C LEU A 295 15.78 -3.57 -9.65
N GLN A 296 15.50 -2.49 -10.37
CA GLN A 296 16.52 -1.61 -10.91
C GLN A 296 16.69 -0.43 -9.96
N THR A 297 17.92 0.02 -9.81
CA THR A 297 18.20 1.27 -9.12
C THR A 297 17.66 2.47 -9.91
N HIS A 298 16.89 3.35 -9.28
CA HIS A 298 16.46 4.62 -9.87
C HIS A 298 16.87 5.83 -9.04
N GLU A 299 17.13 6.97 -9.67
CA GLU A 299 17.54 8.19 -8.98
C GLU A 299 16.43 8.84 -8.18
N ASP A 300 15.22 8.78 -8.73
CA ASP A 300 14.05 9.54 -8.36
C ASP A 300 13.14 8.83 -7.36
N THR A 301 13.40 7.56 -7.07
CA THR A 301 12.66 6.76 -6.09
C THR A 301 13.34 6.74 -4.73
N ASP A 302 12.64 6.37 -3.67
CA ASP A 302 13.21 5.98 -2.37
C ASP A 302 12.66 4.62 -1.90
N THR A 303 12.04 3.89 -2.83
CA THR A 303 11.25 2.67 -2.58
C THR A 303 11.55 1.53 -3.54
N ASP A 304 12.57 1.65 -4.38
CA ASP A 304 13.10 0.52 -5.16
C ASP A 304 13.76 -0.53 -4.24
N PHE A 305 14.09 -1.69 -4.80
CA PHE A 305 14.60 -2.80 -4.01
C PHE A 305 15.94 -2.47 -3.32
N ASP A 306 16.85 -1.80 -4.02
CA ASP A 306 18.12 -1.31 -3.48
C ASP A 306 17.91 -0.42 -2.25
N ASP A 307 16.99 0.55 -2.33
CA ASP A 307 16.69 1.49 -1.26
C ASP A 307 16.11 0.77 -0.03
N LEU A 308 15.28 -0.26 -0.24
CA LEU A 308 14.74 -1.10 0.83
C LEU A 308 15.83 -1.94 1.52
N VAL A 309 16.70 -2.60 0.75
CA VAL A 309 17.84 -3.37 1.27
C VAL A 309 18.79 -2.45 2.04
N ALA A 310 19.18 -1.34 1.43
CA ALA A 310 20.02 -0.32 2.03
C ALA A 310 19.48 0.15 3.39
N ARG A 311 18.19 0.47 3.45
CA ARG A 311 17.59 1.11 4.62
C ARG A 311 17.25 0.13 5.74
N TYR A 312 16.73 -1.05 5.41
CA TYR A 312 16.14 -1.95 6.40
C TYR A 312 16.94 -3.23 6.63
N VAL A 313 17.92 -3.53 5.78
CA VAL A 313 18.81 -4.69 5.95
C VAL A 313 20.21 -4.22 6.29
N LEU A 314 20.75 -3.29 5.49
CA LEU A 314 22.12 -2.80 5.66
C LEU A 314 22.25 -1.71 6.74
N ALA A 315 21.13 -1.11 7.17
CA ALA A 315 21.08 -0.17 8.26
C ALA A 315 20.08 -0.60 9.34
N ASP A 316 20.31 -0.19 10.59
CA ASP A 316 19.41 -0.47 11.71
C ASP A 316 18.23 0.51 11.78
N THR A 317 17.69 0.90 10.61
CA THR A 317 16.57 1.83 10.55
C THR A 317 15.34 1.19 11.19
N PRO A 318 14.64 1.90 12.11
CA PRO A 318 13.40 1.40 12.68
C PRO A 318 12.37 1.08 11.60
N ILE A 319 11.72 -0.08 11.71
CA ILE A 319 10.64 -0.46 10.80
C ILE A 319 9.44 0.44 11.09
N PRO A 320 8.93 1.19 10.10
CA PRO A 320 7.84 2.13 10.34
C PRO A 320 6.58 1.38 10.80
N PRO A 321 5.74 1.99 11.67
CA PRO A 321 4.46 1.40 12.02
C PRO A 321 3.55 1.29 10.78
N LEU A 322 2.52 0.44 10.88
CA LEU A 322 1.46 0.42 9.88
C LEU A 322 0.59 1.69 10.05
N PRO A 323 0.14 2.33 8.96
CA PRO A 323 -0.74 3.50 9.05
C PRO A 323 -2.00 3.17 9.86
N GLU A 324 -2.51 4.07 10.70
CA GLU A 324 -3.75 3.82 11.44
C GLU A 324 -4.99 3.71 10.52
N GLN A 325 -6.00 2.95 10.95
CA GLN A 325 -7.22 2.65 10.19
C GLN A 325 -8.27 3.79 10.15
N GLY A 326 -7.89 5.03 10.50
CA GLY A 326 -8.79 6.18 10.55
C GLY A 326 -9.20 6.77 9.19
N GLN A 327 -9.34 5.94 8.15
CA GLN A 327 -9.58 6.39 6.78
C GLN A 327 -11.05 6.75 6.56
N GLN A 328 -11.28 7.81 5.79
CA GLN A 328 -12.63 8.19 5.40
C GLN A 328 -13.23 7.15 4.46
N PRO A 329 -14.56 6.90 4.52
CA PRO A 329 -15.21 6.02 3.55
C PRO A 329 -15.10 6.59 2.13
N PRO A 330 -15.15 5.73 1.09
CA PRO A 330 -15.27 6.16 -0.30
C PRO A 330 -16.42 7.16 -0.48
N ALA A 331 -16.29 8.10 -1.42
CA ALA A 331 -17.31 9.14 -1.57
C ALA A 331 -18.65 8.61 -2.08
N VAL A 332 -18.63 7.43 -2.71
CA VAL A 332 -19.82 6.68 -3.14
C VAL A 332 -20.62 6.11 -1.96
N GLU A 333 -20.02 5.98 -0.78
CA GLU A 333 -20.71 5.50 0.42
C GLU A 333 -21.60 6.61 1.00
N GLY A 334 -22.90 6.35 1.08
CA GLY A 334 -23.91 7.37 1.43
C GLY A 334 -24.31 8.28 0.26
N ALA A 335 -23.89 7.96 -0.97
CA ALA A 335 -24.33 8.65 -2.17
C ALA A 335 -25.68 8.12 -2.70
N ARG A 336 -26.26 8.84 -3.67
CA ARG A 336 -27.53 8.54 -4.33
C ARG A 336 -27.36 8.59 -5.84
N LYS A 337 -28.07 7.71 -6.55
CA LYS A 337 -28.02 7.64 -8.03
C LYS A 337 -29.23 8.26 -8.72
N ASP A 338 -30.37 8.38 -8.04
CA ASP A 338 -31.66 8.65 -8.66
C ASP A 338 -31.66 9.94 -9.47
N GLU A 339 -30.97 10.97 -8.99
CA GLU A 339 -30.85 12.24 -9.71
C GLU A 339 -29.95 12.16 -10.96
N MET A 340 -29.11 11.13 -11.08
CA MET A 340 -28.24 10.89 -12.24
C MET A 340 -28.91 10.02 -13.32
N LEU A 341 -29.85 9.13 -12.95
CA LEU A 341 -30.48 8.21 -13.90
C LEU A 341 -31.12 8.91 -15.12
N PRO A 342 -31.83 10.05 -14.98
CA PRO A 342 -32.39 10.74 -16.14
C PRO A 342 -31.34 11.36 -17.08
N ARG A 343 -30.10 11.49 -16.61
CA ARG A 343 -29.00 12.22 -17.30
C ARG A 343 -27.93 11.29 -17.85
N VAL A 344 -27.81 10.10 -17.29
CA VAL A 344 -26.65 9.23 -17.53
C VAL A 344 -26.52 8.77 -18.98
N GLN A 345 -27.64 8.60 -19.68
CA GLN A 345 -27.60 8.25 -21.10
C GLN A 345 -26.88 9.33 -21.92
N ASN A 346 -27.28 10.60 -21.78
CA ASN A 346 -26.64 11.72 -22.47
C ASN A 346 -25.16 11.85 -22.07
N ILE A 347 -24.85 11.73 -20.79
CA ILE A 347 -23.47 11.83 -20.28
C ILE A 347 -22.60 10.70 -20.86
N SER A 348 -23.12 9.47 -20.88
CA SER A 348 -22.45 8.32 -21.46
C SER A 348 -22.22 8.49 -22.96
N ASP A 349 -23.22 9.02 -23.69
CA ASP A 349 -23.11 9.29 -25.13
C ASP A 349 -22.03 10.35 -25.43
N LEU A 350 -21.97 11.44 -24.64
CA LEU A 350 -20.91 12.45 -24.74
C LEU A 350 -19.51 11.86 -24.51
N LEU A 351 -19.42 10.88 -23.60
CA LEU A 351 -18.17 10.18 -23.27
C LEU A 351 -17.84 9.02 -24.22
N SER A 352 -18.75 8.67 -25.13
CA SER A 352 -18.68 7.41 -25.90
C SER A 352 -18.50 6.18 -24.98
N GLY A 353 -19.11 6.23 -23.79
CA GLY A 353 -19.01 5.22 -22.75
C GLY A 353 -20.16 4.22 -22.76
N VAL A 354 -19.99 3.16 -21.98
CA VAL A 354 -21.04 2.19 -21.64
C VAL A 354 -21.31 2.28 -20.15
N TRP A 355 -22.57 2.37 -19.77
CA TRP A 355 -22.95 2.56 -18.37
C TRP A 355 -23.78 1.41 -17.81
N ARG A 356 -23.74 1.23 -16.49
CA ARG A 356 -24.60 0.30 -15.75
C ARG A 356 -24.94 0.86 -14.38
N GLU A 357 -26.13 0.52 -13.90
CA GLU A 357 -26.56 0.89 -12.54
C GLU A 357 -25.85 0.03 -11.49
N GLN A 358 -25.51 0.66 -10.37
CA GLN A 358 -25.16 0.01 -9.12
C GLN A 358 -26.17 0.43 -8.04
N GLU A 359 -26.00 -0.04 -6.81
CA GLU A 359 -26.93 0.28 -5.71
C GLU A 359 -27.07 1.79 -5.50
N ASN A 360 -25.95 2.50 -5.31
CA ASN A 360 -25.92 3.91 -4.88
C ASN A 360 -25.31 4.88 -5.91
N PHE A 361 -24.86 4.37 -7.06
CA PHE A 361 -24.20 5.16 -8.11
C PHE A 361 -24.42 4.54 -9.49
N VAL A 362 -23.97 5.24 -10.53
CA VAL A 362 -23.90 4.72 -11.90
C VAL A 362 -22.44 4.54 -12.28
N GLU A 363 -22.08 3.40 -12.84
CA GLU A 363 -20.76 3.20 -13.43
C GLU A 363 -20.78 3.57 -14.90
N ILE A 364 -19.78 4.33 -15.34
CA ILE A 364 -19.54 4.59 -16.76
C ILE A 364 -18.15 4.10 -17.09
N ARG A 365 -18.06 3.12 -18.00
CA ARG A 365 -16.81 2.70 -18.62
C ARG A 365 -16.60 3.54 -19.87
N LEU A 366 -15.54 4.35 -19.89
CA LEU A 366 -15.26 5.27 -20.99
C LEU A 366 -13.89 5.04 -21.62
N PRO A 367 -13.75 5.25 -22.95
CA PRO A 367 -12.47 5.17 -23.64
C PRO A 367 -11.59 6.39 -23.31
N LEU A 368 -10.29 6.14 -23.25
CA LEU A 368 -9.23 7.13 -23.06
C LEU A 368 -8.23 7.08 -24.23
N ALA A 369 -7.29 8.02 -24.25
CA ALA A 369 -6.24 8.06 -25.26
C ALA A 369 -5.39 6.78 -25.26
N GLY A 370 -4.87 6.40 -26.43
CA GLY A 370 -4.05 5.20 -26.59
C GLY A 370 -4.84 3.88 -26.55
N GLY A 371 -6.16 3.91 -26.76
CA GLY A 371 -7.02 2.72 -26.74
C GLY A 371 -7.32 2.19 -25.34
N ARG A 372 -6.88 2.91 -24.30
CA ARG A 372 -7.15 2.57 -22.90
C ARG A 372 -8.60 2.83 -22.54
N ARG A 373 -9.04 2.26 -21.41
CA ARG A 373 -10.39 2.44 -20.87
C ARG A 373 -10.32 2.56 -19.36
N HIS A 374 -11.19 3.37 -18.80
CA HIS A 374 -11.33 3.47 -17.36
C HIS A 374 -12.78 3.51 -16.92
N VAL A 375 -13.01 3.26 -15.63
CA VAL A 375 -14.36 3.21 -15.04
C VAL A 375 -14.48 4.33 -14.03
N VAL A 376 -15.52 5.13 -14.17
CA VAL A 376 -15.90 6.14 -13.19
C VAL A 376 -17.22 5.78 -12.54
N ARG A 377 -17.36 6.19 -11.28
CA ARG A 377 -18.58 6.09 -10.48
C ARG A 377 -19.19 7.49 -10.40
N LEU A 378 -20.37 7.66 -10.95
CA LEU A 378 -21.13 8.92 -10.98
C LEU A 378 -22.27 8.85 -9.97
N PHE A 379 -22.38 9.86 -9.11
CA PHE A 379 -23.34 9.88 -8.01
C PHE A 379 -23.67 11.30 -7.55
N VAL A 380 -24.67 11.44 -6.70
CA VAL A 380 -24.98 12.67 -5.96
C VAL A 380 -24.81 12.43 -4.46
N ARG A 381 -24.19 13.37 -3.76
CA ARG A 381 -24.11 13.37 -2.29
C ARG A 381 -24.31 14.76 -1.72
N LEU A 382 -24.69 14.83 -0.45
CA LEU A 382 -24.68 16.09 0.27
C LEU A 382 -23.25 16.44 0.69
N ALA A 383 -22.87 17.70 0.54
CA ALA A 383 -21.59 18.19 1.01
C ALA A 383 -21.55 18.19 2.54
N THR A 384 -20.40 17.80 3.07
CA THR A 384 -20.10 17.76 4.52
C THR A 384 -19.02 18.77 4.91
N HIS A 385 -18.58 19.61 3.97
CA HIS A 385 -17.50 20.58 4.18
C HIS A 385 -18.07 21.91 4.63
N GLU A 386 -17.28 22.64 5.42
CA GLU A 386 -17.65 23.95 5.93
C GLU A 386 -18.14 24.89 4.81
N PHE A 387 -19.18 25.68 5.09
CA PHE A 387 -19.81 26.68 4.21
C PHE A 387 -20.67 26.15 3.05
N ILE A 388 -20.67 24.85 2.77
CA ILE A 388 -21.52 24.24 1.73
C ILE A 388 -22.36 23.06 2.26
N GLU A 389 -22.43 22.88 3.57
CA GLU A 389 -23.09 21.74 4.22
C GLU A 389 -24.52 21.55 3.70
N GLY A 390 -24.87 20.29 3.44
CA GLY A 390 -26.21 19.93 2.97
C GLY A 390 -26.51 20.36 1.53
N ARG A 391 -25.59 21.01 0.81
CA ARG A 391 -25.76 21.28 -0.63
C ARG A 391 -25.50 20.00 -1.43
N PRO A 392 -26.33 19.68 -2.42
CA PRO A 392 -26.10 18.52 -3.26
C PRO A 392 -24.95 18.77 -4.26
N LEU A 393 -24.03 17.82 -4.30
CA LEU A 393 -22.90 17.78 -5.21
C LEU A 393 -23.04 16.57 -6.13
N VAL A 394 -22.79 16.78 -7.42
CA VAL A 394 -22.46 15.68 -8.33
C VAL A 394 -21.03 15.28 -8.06
N GLY A 395 -20.83 14.03 -7.67
CA GLY A 395 -19.51 13.44 -7.44
C GLY A 395 -19.16 12.47 -8.57
N VAL A 396 -17.87 12.48 -8.94
CA VAL A 396 -17.26 11.45 -9.76
C VAL A 396 -16.08 10.87 -9.01
N GLU A 397 -15.98 9.55 -8.95
CA GLU A 397 -14.86 8.82 -8.34
C GLU A 397 -14.34 7.75 -9.30
N ALA A 398 -13.02 7.60 -9.39
CA ALA A 398 -12.35 6.53 -10.10
C ALA A 398 -11.30 5.86 -9.21
N GLU A 399 -11.27 4.53 -9.24
CA GLU A 399 -10.35 3.72 -8.46
C GLU A 399 -9.01 3.59 -9.18
N VAL A 400 -7.92 3.93 -8.48
CA VAL A 400 -6.54 3.78 -8.95
C VAL A 400 -5.91 2.50 -8.40
N GLY A 401 -6.34 2.02 -7.24
CA GLY A 401 -5.85 0.78 -6.63
C GLY A 401 -5.44 0.93 -5.18
N GLU A 402 -5.07 -0.18 -4.54
CA GLU A 402 -4.72 -0.16 -3.13
C GLU A 402 -3.31 0.38 -2.91
N LEU A 403 -3.17 1.19 -1.86
CA LEU A 403 -1.90 1.74 -1.42
C LEU A 403 -0.99 0.59 -0.97
N SER A 404 0.28 0.65 -1.36
CA SER A 404 1.31 -0.25 -0.84
C SER A 404 2.59 0.52 -0.50
N ARG A 405 3.57 -0.17 0.07
CA ARG A 405 4.89 0.42 0.39
C ARG A 405 5.71 0.83 -0.83
N LEU A 406 5.29 0.42 -2.03
CA LEU A 406 5.90 0.75 -3.31
C LEU A 406 5.31 2.03 -3.92
N VAL A 407 4.32 2.64 -3.27
CA VAL A 407 3.71 3.89 -3.73
C VAL A 407 4.34 5.05 -2.96
N GLU A 408 5.04 5.91 -3.69
CA GLU A 408 5.66 7.10 -3.13
C GLU A 408 4.63 8.21 -2.91
N PRO A 409 4.63 8.86 -1.74
CA PRO A 409 3.72 9.98 -1.47
C PRO A 409 3.80 11.09 -2.53
N GLU A 410 4.99 11.35 -3.05
CA GLU A 410 5.29 12.37 -4.06
C GLU A 410 4.48 12.11 -5.34
N VAL A 411 4.36 10.85 -5.77
CA VAL A 411 3.55 10.46 -6.93
C VAL A 411 2.07 10.80 -6.74
N LEU A 412 1.56 10.73 -5.50
CA LEU A 412 0.18 11.11 -5.17
C LEU A 412 -0.04 12.63 -5.10
N LEU A 413 1.03 13.39 -4.83
CA LEU A 413 1.01 14.84 -4.69
C LEU A 413 1.34 15.58 -5.99
N GLN A 414 1.96 14.90 -6.96
CA GLN A 414 2.28 15.48 -8.25
C GLN A 414 1.03 16.07 -8.93
N PRO A 415 1.11 17.28 -9.50
CA PRO A 415 0.02 17.83 -10.28
C PRO A 415 -0.33 16.85 -11.38
N ILE A 416 -1.56 16.35 -11.38
CA ILE A 416 -2.05 15.50 -12.45
C ILE A 416 -2.35 16.40 -13.63
N GLY A 417 -1.31 16.83 -14.35
CA GLY A 417 -1.27 17.40 -15.72
C GLY A 417 -2.23 18.52 -16.13
N VAL A 418 -3.15 18.98 -15.28
CA VAL A 418 -4.26 19.84 -15.67
C VAL A 418 -4.81 20.59 -14.45
N PRO A 419 -5.03 21.90 -14.53
CA PRO A 419 -5.95 22.58 -13.63
C PRO A 419 -7.33 21.92 -13.74
N GLY A 420 -7.87 21.41 -12.65
CA GLY A 420 -9.13 20.66 -12.67
C GLY A 420 -9.77 20.51 -11.29
N PHE A 421 -10.99 19.99 -11.28
CA PHE A 421 -11.76 19.73 -10.06
C PHE A 421 -11.46 18.36 -9.45
N ALA A 422 -10.49 17.63 -10.03
CA ALA A 422 -10.08 16.30 -9.59
C ALA A 422 -8.99 16.37 -8.52
N ARG A 423 -9.10 15.53 -7.50
CA ARG A 423 -8.12 15.37 -6.41
C ARG A 423 -7.85 13.89 -6.16
N VAL A 424 -6.64 13.57 -5.72
CA VAL A 424 -6.33 12.25 -5.15
C VAL A 424 -6.84 12.20 -3.72
N ALA A 425 -7.43 11.08 -3.31
CA ALA A 425 -7.81 10.80 -1.94
C ALA A 425 -7.44 9.37 -1.57
N LEU A 426 -7.07 9.16 -0.31
CA LEU A 426 -6.98 7.85 0.30
C LEU A 426 -8.29 7.59 1.03
N VAL A 427 -8.99 6.54 0.64
CA VAL A 427 -10.26 6.12 1.26
C VAL A 427 -10.11 4.72 1.83
N ARG A 428 -11.03 4.31 2.69
CA ARG A 428 -11.08 2.94 3.18
C ARG A 428 -11.14 1.98 2.00
N GLY A 429 -10.13 1.11 1.91
CA GLY A 429 -10.02 0.10 0.85
C GLY A 429 -10.87 -1.14 1.12
N LYS A 430 -10.86 -2.06 0.15
CA LYS A 430 -11.59 -3.34 0.23
C LYS A 430 -10.86 -4.36 1.11
N ASN A 431 -9.53 -4.33 1.10
CA ASN A 431 -8.67 -5.19 1.91
C ASN A 431 -8.19 -4.46 3.17
N ASP A 432 -6.92 -4.61 3.57
CA ASP A 432 -6.40 -4.01 4.81
C ASP A 432 -5.66 -2.68 4.63
N MET A 433 -5.42 -2.29 3.37
CA MET A 433 -4.80 -1.03 2.97
C MET A 433 -5.81 -0.06 2.34
N PRO A 434 -5.59 1.27 2.45
CA PRO A 434 -6.46 2.25 1.82
C PRO A 434 -6.46 2.15 0.29
N ASP A 435 -7.60 2.44 -0.32
CA ASP A 435 -7.73 2.64 -1.76
C ASP A 435 -7.26 4.05 -2.13
N ILE A 436 -6.45 4.14 -3.18
CA ILE A 436 -6.16 5.37 -3.90
C ILE A 436 -7.31 5.59 -4.88
N VAL A 437 -7.98 6.74 -4.75
CA VAL A 437 -9.04 7.15 -5.66
C VAL A 437 -8.78 8.56 -6.18
N VAL A 438 -9.23 8.83 -7.40
CA VAL A 438 -9.37 10.19 -7.91
C VAL A 438 -10.83 10.58 -7.81
N GLN A 439 -11.10 11.73 -7.20
CA GLN A 439 -12.44 12.25 -6.98
C GLN A 439 -12.58 13.66 -7.53
N GLY A 440 -13.76 14.03 -8.00
CA GLY A 440 -14.11 15.40 -8.31
C GLY A 440 -15.57 15.70 -8.01
N PHE A 441 -15.87 16.97 -7.71
CA PHE A 441 -17.21 17.38 -7.29
C PHE A 441 -17.64 18.69 -7.95
N LEU A 442 -18.92 18.76 -8.35
CA LEU A 442 -19.57 19.97 -8.87
C LEU A 442 -20.87 20.24 -8.13
N PRO A 443 -21.24 21.51 -7.87
CA PRO A 443 -22.57 21.85 -7.37
C PRO A 443 -23.67 21.38 -8.34
N GLN A 444 -24.64 20.62 -7.85
CA GLN A 444 -25.68 20.03 -8.72
C GLN A 444 -26.54 21.10 -9.40
N ALA A 445 -26.81 22.22 -8.72
CA ALA A 445 -27.74 23.26 -9.17
C ALA A 445 -27.39 23.90 -10.52
N HIS A 446 -26.14 23.77 -10.98
CA HIS A 446 -25.65 24.41 -12.21
C HIS A 446 -24.84 23.48 -13.11
N ALA A 447 -24.64 22.21 -12.73
CA ALA A 447 -23.85 21.29 -13.52
C ALA A 447 -24.66 20.80 -14.74
N THR A 448 -24.25 21.18 -15.94
CA THR A 448 -24.81 20.65 -17.20
C THR A 448 -24.30 19.24 -17.48
N ASP A 449 -24.94 18.50 -18.41
CA ASP A 449 -24.46 17.16 -18.79
C ASP A 449 -23.04 17.22 -19.35
N THR A 450 -22.70 18.30 -20.05
CA THR A 450 -21.35 18.56 -20.56
C THR A 450 -20.35 18.81 -19.42
N ASP A 451 -20.71 19.55 -18.39
CA ASP A 451 -19.82 19.78 -17.23
C ASP A 451 -19.53 18.47 -16.48
N ILE A 452 -20.56 17.64 -16.30
CA ILE A 452 -20.43 16.34 -15.64
C ILE A 452 -19.60 15.38 -16.50
N ALA A 453 -19.82 15.34 -17.82
CA ALA A 453 -19.00 14.55 -18.73
C ALA A 453 -17.54 15.02 -18.72
N ALA A 454 -17.29 16.32 -18.73
CA ALA A 454 -15.94 16.87 -18.64
C ALA A 454 -15.25 16.49 -17.32
N LEU A 455 -15.95 16.61 -16.19
CA LEU A 455 -15.44 16.16 -14.89
C LEU A 455 -15.12 14.66 -14.91
N ALA A 456 -16.04 13.84 -15.44
CA ALA A 456 -15.88 12.41 -15.50
C ALA A 456 -14.66 12.00 -16.35
N TYR A 457 -14.47 12.64 -17.49
CA TYR A 457 -13.29 12.42 -18.33
C TYR A 457 -12.00 12.85 -17.61
N GLN A 458 -12.00 13.99 -16.92
CA GLN A 458 -10.84 14.47 -16.15
C GLN A 458 -10.45 13.50 -15.03
N VAL A 459 -11.42 13.08 -14.22
CA VAL A 459 -11.22 12.08 -13.15
C VAL A 459 -10.72 10.76 -13.72
N ALA A 460 -11.30 10.30 -14.83
CA ALA A 460 -10.90 9.06 -15.47
C ALA A 460 -9.46 9.09 -15.98
N ARG A 461 -9.10 10.14 -16.72
CA ARG A 461 -7.75 10.33 -17.24
C ARG A 461 -6.72 10.43 -16.11
N ALA A 462 -7.06 11.19 -15.07
CA ALA A 462 -6.18 11.38 -13.92
C ALA A 462 -5.91 10.06 -13.18
N ALA A 463 -6.94 9.26 -12.96
CA ALA A 463 -6.79 7.96 -12.32
C ALA A 463 -6.01 6.96 -13.20
N ASP A 464 -6.25 6.95 -14.51
CA ASP A 464 -5.54 6.10 -15.48
C ASP A 464 -4.06 6.49 -15.66
N GLU A 465 -3.73 7.78 -15.62
CA GLU A 465 -2.33 8.24 -15.60
C GLU A 465 -1.63 7.81 -14.30
N LEU A 466 -2.29 7.97 -13.16
CA LEU A 466 -1.73 7.57 -11.86
C LEU A 466 -1.57 6.04 -11.76
N GLU A 467 -2.58 5.28 -12.22
CA GLU A 467 -2.53 3.82 -12.31
C GLU A 467 -1.37 3.34 -13.18
N LEU A 468 -1.18 3.96 -14.35
CA LEU A 468 -0.07 3.62 -15.24
C LEU A 468 1.28 3.88 -14.59
N ARG A 469 1.46 5.02 -13.91
CA ARG A 469 2.72 5.36 -13.23
C ARG A 469 3.05 4.40 -12.09
N ILE A 470 2.05 4.04 -11.29
CA ILE A 470 2.28 3.20 -10.12
C ILE A 470 2.43 1.71 -10.52
N PHE A 471 1.56 1.21 -11.41
CA PHE A 471 1.39 -0.23 -11.66
C PHE A 471 1.69 -0.68 -13.09
N GLY A 472 2.01 0.22 -14.02
CA GLY A 472 2.34 -0.13 -15.40
C GLY A 472 1.14 -0.48 -16.30
N SER A 473 -0.10 -0.34 -15.82
CA SER A 473 -1.39 -0.70 -16.45
C SER A 473 -1.64 -2.20 -16.62
N ASP A 474 -2.63 -2.74 -15.90
CA ASP A 474 -2.99 -4.18 -15.90
C ASP A 474 -4.42 -4.49 -16.38
N ARG A 475 -5.05 -3.62 -17.18
CA ARG A 475 -6.36 -3.98 -17.74
C ARG A 475 -6.17 -4.68 -19.08
N PRO A 476 -6.38 -6.01 -19.19
CA PRO A 476 -6.55 -6.62 -20.50
C PRO A 476 -7.69 -5.90 -21.23
N TYR A 477 -7.37 -5.46 -22.45
CA TYR A 477 -8.14 -4.55 -23.32
C TYR A 477 -9.52 -5.06 -23.73
#